data_AF-A0A7J8NIP6-F1
#
_entry.id   AF-A0A7J8NIP6-F1
#
_cell.length_a   1.000
_cell.length_b   1.000
_cell.length_c   1.000
_cell.angle_alpha   90.00
_cell.angle_beta   90.00
_cell.angle_gamma   90.00
#
_symmetry.space_group_name_H-M   'P 1'
#
loop_
_entity.id
_entity.type
_entity.pdbx_description
1 polymer ?
#
loop_
_entity_poly.entity_id
_entity_poly.type
_entity_poly.pdbx_seq_one_letter_code
_entity_poly.pdbx_strand_id
1 'polypeptide(L)'
;MISQRLSFGEFLFTDPIFFEINPLQEYVELGMFGSTRECSFIDIITSIRYWVIHSITIPSLFTASWSFVNTVLAYDVFGSPCPNEYFIGSRQGIPLITGYFDSLAQLDEFSRSF
;
A
#
# COMPACT_ATOMS: atom_id res chain seq x y z
N MET A 1 15.48 -34.54 5.68
CA MET A 1 16.10 -33.30 6.20
C MET A 1 15.93 -32.24 5.14
N ILE A 2 14.95 -31.36 5.34
CA ILE A 2 14.53 -30.30 4.40
C ILE A 2 15.45 -29.10 4.59
N SER A 3 16.01 -28.59 3.49
CA SER A 3 16.70 -27.29 3.50
C SER A 3 16.07 -26.42 2.42
N GLN A 4 15.59 -25.26 2.86
CA GLN A 4 14.84 -24.29 2.10
C GLN A 4 15.78 -23.43 1.24
N ARG A 5 15.41 -23.16 -0.01
CA ARG A 5 15.85 -21.97 -0.73
C ARG A 5 14.65 -21.31 -1.38
N LEU A 6 14.12 -20.29 -0.71
CA LEU A 6 13.21 -19.31 -1.30
C LEU A 6 14.00 -18.54 -2.37
N SER A 7 13.75 -18.86 -3.65
CA SER A 7 14.20 -18.04 -4.77
C SER A 7 12.99 -17.27 -5.30
N PHE A 8 12.84 -16.04 -4.83
CA PHE A 8 11.87 -15.08 -5.36
C PHE A 8 12.58 -14.33 -6.49
N GLY A 9 12.52 -14.86 -7.73
CA GLY A 9 13.30 -14.24 -8.81
C GLY A 9 13.20 -14.85 -10.21
N GLU A 10 12.23 -15.69 -10.52
CA GLU A 10 12.13 -16.32 -11.84
C GLU A 10 10.70 -16.14 -12.41
N PHE A 11 10.27 -14.90 -12.63
CA PHE A 11 9.22 -14.64 -13.62
C PHE A 11 9.92 -14.31 -14.93
N LEU A 12 10.27 -15.37 -15.65
CA LEU A 12 10.98 -15.29 -16.92
C LEU A 12 10.00 -14.74 -17.99
N PHE A 13 10.09 -13.45 -18.29
CA PHE A 13 9.32 -12.75 -19.34
C PHE A 13 9.69 -13.20 -20.78
N THR A 14 10.26 -14.39 -20.96
CA THR A 14 10.84 -14.82 -22.24
C THR A 14 10.25 -16.13 -22.79
N ASP A 15 9.08 -16.58 -22.33
CA ASP A 15 8.42 -17.75 -22.93
C ASP A 15 7.79 -17.40 -24.29
N PRO A 16 8.24 -18.00 -25.41
CA PRO A 16 7.73 -17.70 -26.75
C PRO A 16 6.29 -18.19 -26.99
N ILE A 17 5.70 -18.99 -26.09
CA ILE A 17 4.30 -19.43 -26.19
C ILE A 17 3.31 -18.26 -26.04
N PHE A 18 3.72 -17.16 -25.39
CA PHE A 18 2.88 -15.96 -25.28
C PHE A 18 2.76 -15.18 -26.61
N PHE A 19 3.61 -15.47 -27.61
CA PHE A 19 3.60 -14.79 -28.91
C PHE A 19 2.62 -15.40 -29.93
N GLU A 20 1.97 -16.54 -29.64
CA GLU A 20 1.05 -17.23 -30.57
C GLU A 20 -0.44 -16.95 -30.29
N ILE A 21 -0.76 -15.91 -29.53
CA ILE A 21 -2.09 -15.31 -29.54
C ILE A 21 -1.89 -13.97 -30.21
N ASN A 22 -2.39 -13.77 -31.45
CA ASN A 22 -2.42 -12.45 -32.08
C ASN A 22 -3.46 -11.60 -31.33
N PRO A 23 -3.06 -10.76 -30.37
CA PRO A 23 -4.01 -10.06 -29.50
C PRO A 23 -4.69 -8.92 -30.26
N LEU A 24 -4.05 -8.47 -31.35
CA LEU A 24 -4.46 -7.33 -32.17
C LEU A 24 -5.85 -7.52 -32.79
N GLN A 25 -6.26 -8.75 -33.06
CA GLN A 25 -7.58 -9.03 -33.63
C GLN A 25 -8.71 -8.82 -32.61
N GLU A 26 -8.46 -9.16 -31.34
CA GLU A 26 -9.42 -9.06 -30.24
C GLU A 26 -9.49 -7.63 -29.64
N TYR A 27 -8.36 -6.91 -29.62
CA TYR A 27 -8.29 -5.51 -29.15
C TYR A 27 -9.00 -4.51 -30.08
N VAL A 28 -9.05 -4.78 -31.39
CA VAL A 28 -9.75 -3.91 -32.35
C VAL A 28 -11.26 -3.92 -32.10
N GLU A 29 -11.85 -5.07 -31.73
CA GLU A 29 -13.29 -5.15 -31.43
C GLU A 29 -13.66 -4.48 -30.10
N LEU A 30 -12.78 -4.55 -29.09
CA LEU A 30 -13.02 -3.98 -27.76
C LEU A 30 -12.80 -2.45 -27.69
N GLY A 31 -11.97 -1.87 -28.57
CA GLY A 31 -11.64 -0.44 -28.59
C GLY A 31 -12.56 0.45 -29.45
N MET A 32 -13.43 -0.13 -30.29
CA MET A 32 -14.33 0.63 -31.18
C MET A 32 -15.65 1.07 -30.51
N PHE A 33 -15.96 0.59 -29.30
CA PHE A 33 -17.18 0.99 -28.57
C PHE A 33 -16.94 2.21 -27.68
N GLY A 34 -16.85 3.39 -28.31
CA GLY A 34 -17.00 4.71 -27.69
C GLY A 34 -15.88 5.17 -26.76
N SER A 35 -14.78 5.73 -27.31
CA SER A 35 -13.68 6.23 -26.48
C SER A 35 -13.73 7.74 -26.26
N THR A 36 -13.72 8.14 -24.99
CA THR A 36 -13.22 9.45 -24.56
C THR A 36 -11.75 9.56 -24.99
N ARG A 37 -11.27 10.75 -25.34
CA ARG A 37 -9.95 11.01 -25.96
C ARG A 37 -8.71 10.59 -25.14
N GLU A 38 -8.87 9.98 -23.96
CA GLU A 38 -7.76 9.42 -23.18
C GLU A 38 -7.18 8.13 -23.79
N CYS A 39 -5.93 7.84 -23.42
CA CYS A 39 -5.30 6.57 -23.73
C CYS A 39 -6.02 5.44 -22.97
N SER A 40 -6.28 4.31 -23.62
CA SER A 40 -6.90 3.17 -22.94
C SER A 40 -5.95 2.62 -21.86
N PHE A 41 -6.51 2.09 -20.76
CA PHE A 41 -5.70 1.55 -19.67
C PHE A 41 -4.83 0.36 -20.13
N ILE A 42 -5.36 -0.45 -21.04
CA ILE A 42 -4.65 -1.60 -21.62
C ILE A 42 -3.41 -1.13 -22.39
N ASP A 43 -3.51 -0.04 -23.15
CA ASP A 43 -2.37 0.54 -23.86
C ASP A 43 -1.31 1.10 -22.91
N ILE A 44 -1.72 1.60 -21.73
CA ILE A 44 -0.81 2.13 -20.71
C ILE A 44 -0.03 0.98 -20.06
N ILE A 45 -0.70 -0.07 -19.57
CA ILE A 45 -0.02 -1.17 -18.86
C ILE A 45 0.79 -2.09 -19.78
N THR A 46 0.52 -2.10 -21.08
CA THR A 46 1.31 -2.84 -22.07
C THR A 46 2.51 -2.03 -22.59
N SER A 47 2.57 -0.73 -22.29
CA SER A 47 3.65 0.15 -22.74
C SER A 47 4.95 -0.06 -21.96
N ILE A 48 6.06 -0.25 -22.68
CA ILE A 48 7.41 -0.33 -22.09
C ILE A 48 7.75 0.95 -21.31
N ARG A 49 7.36 2.12 -21.83
CA ARG A 49 7.66 3.42 -21.19
C ARG A 49 6.99 3.55 -19.83
N TYR A 50 5.79 3.00 -19.70
CA TYR A 50 5.07 2.97 -18.44
C TYR A 50 5.87 2.17 -17.40
N TRP A 51 6.33 0.96 -17.74
CA TRP A 51 7.11 0.11 -16.83
C TRP A 51 8.50 0.65 -16.52
N VAL A 52 9.19 1.32 -17.46
CA VAL A 52 10.49 1.96 -17.19
C VAL A 52 10.38 2.98 -16.06
N ILE A 53 9.29 3.75 -16.02
CA ILE A 53 9.06 4.75 -14.98
C ILE A 53 8.53 4.09 -13.69
N HIS A 54 7.50 3.24 -13.84
CA HIS A 54 6.77 2.68 -12.71
C HIS A 54 7.53 1.57 -11.97
N SER A 55 8.53 0.96 -12.60
CA SER A 55 9.47 0.05 -11.92
C SER A 55 10.31 0.73 -10.84
N ILE A 56 10.44 2.05 -10.86
CA ILE A 56 11.15 2.83 -9.84
C ILE A 56 10.14 3.50 -8.90
N THR A 57 9.13 4.16 -9.44
CA THR A 57 8.20 4.96 -8.63
C THR A 57 7.30 4.11 -7.74
N ILE A 58 6.82 2.94 -8.22
CA ILE A 58 5.96 2.06 -7.42
C ILE A 58 6.74 1.44 -6.24
N PRO A 59 7.91 0.80 -6.42
CA PRO A 59 8.67 0.28 -5.28
C PRO A 59 9.16 1.37 -4.33
N SER A 60 9.49 2.56 -4.84
CA SER A 60 9.87 3.70 -4.00
C SER A 60 8.73 4.14 -3.09
N LEU A 61 7.51 4.30 -3.62
CA LEU A 61 6.35 4.68 -2.81
C LEU A 61 5.99 3.59 -1.80
N PHE A 62 6.09 2.32 -2.20
CA PHE A 62 5.86 1.19 -1.31
C PHE A 62 6.85 1.17 -0.15
N THR A 63 8.15 1.30 -0.43
CA THR A 63 9.20 1.31 0.60
C THR A 63 9.09 2.54 1.53
N ALA A 64 8.72 3.71 1.01
CA ALA A 64 8.45 4.90 1.81
C ALA A 64 7.26 4.68 2.76
N SER A 65 6.15 4.14 2.23
CA SER A 65 4.95 3.84 3.03
C SER A 65 5.24 2.76 4.09
N TRP A 66 6.02 1.75 3.73
CA TRP A 66 6.48 0.72 4.66
C TRP A 66 7.35 1.31 5.77
N SER A 67 8.34 2.15 5.42
CA SER A 67 9.20 2.81 6.41
C SER A 67 8.40 3.72 7.35
N PHE A 68 7.41 4.45 6.82
CA PHE A 68 6.52 5.31 7.60
C PHE A 68 5.79 4.56 8.74
N VAL A 69 5.34 3.33 8.49
CA VAL A 69 4.69 2.50 9.52
C VAL A 69 5.71 1.86 10.45
N ASN A 70 6.84 1.37 9.94
CA ASN A 70 7.83 0.65 10.75
C ASN A 70 8.64 1.56 11.69
N THR A 71 8.82 2.83 11.35
CA THR A 71 9.55 3.80 12.17
C THR A 71 8.70 4.41 13.30
N VAL A 72 7.49 3.88 13.53
CA VAL A 72 6.52 4.38 14.52
C VAL A 72 6.05 5.81 14.22
N LEU A 73 6.52 6.43 13.13
CA LEU A 73 6.16 7.79 12.74
C LEU A 73 4.66 7.92 12.41
N ALA A 74 4.05 6.86 11.89
CA ALA A 74 2.60 6.79 11.73
C ALA A 74 1.85 6.93 13.06
N TYR A 75 2.36 6.31 14.14
CA TYR A 75 1.72 6.37 15.45
C TYR A 75 1.87 7.76 16.09
N ASP A 76 3.02 8.41 15.89
CA ASP A 76 3.28 9.79 16.33
C ASP A 76 2.42 10.82 15.57
N VAL A 77 2.40 10.77 14.24
CA VAL A 77 1.64 11.72 13.39
C VAL A 77 0.13 11.62 13.62
N PHE A 78 -0.40 10.41 13.79
CA PHE A 78 -1.83 10.21 13.97
C PHE A 78 -2.26 10.10 15.43
N GLY A 79 -1.34 10.12 16.39
CA GLY A 79 -1.64 9.94 17.80
C GLY A 79 -2.28 8.59 18.13
N SER A 80 -2.02 7.56 17.31
CA SER A 80 -2.52 6.21 17.54
C SER A 80 -1.65 5.55 18.61
N PRO A 81 -2.23 5.06 19.73
CA PRO A 81 -1.45 4.32 20.71
C PRO A 81 -0.84 3.06 20.10
N CYS A 82 0.41 2.77 20.47
CA CYS A 82 1.05 1.51 20.16
C CYS A 82 0.32 0.36 20.90
N PRO A 83 0.34 -0.90 20.42
CA PRO A 83 -0.34 -2.00 21.10
C PRO A 83 0.00 -2.20 22.59
N ASN A 84 1.16 -1.74 23.05
CA ASN A 84 1.59 -1.78 24.45
C ASN A 84 1.17 -0.55 25.27
N GLU A 85 0.61 0.49 24.65
CA GLU A 85 0.21 1.76 25.30
C GLU A 85 -1.30 1.81 25.61
N TYR A 86 -2.11 0.89 25.09
CA TYR A 86 -3.57 0.90 25.35
C TYR A 86 -3.93 0.70 26.82
N PHE A 87 -3.18 -0.13 27.56
CA PHE A 87 -3.45 -0.44 28.96
C PHE A 87 -2.14 -0.60 29.73
N ILE A 88 -1.79 0.39 30.56
CA ILE A 88 -0.57 0.39 31.37
C ILE A 88 -0.93 0.28 32.86
N GLY A 89 -0.29 -0.65 33.56
CA GLY A 89 -0.39 -0.81 35.01
C GLY A 89 -1.75 -1.33 35.51
N SER A 90 -2.29 -0.72 36.57
CA SER A 90 -3.52 -1.15 37.26
C SER A 90 -4.82 -0.59 36.67
N ARG A 91 -4.73 0.26 35.63
CA ARG A 91 -5.91 0.83 34.96
C ARG A 91 -6.30 -0.04 33.76
N GLN A 92 -7.39 -0.80 33.94
CA GLN A 92 -8.07 -1.58 32.89
C GLN A 92 -9.25 -0.80 32.27
N GLY A 93 -9.39 0.50 32.58
CA GLY A 93 -10.49 1.34 32.11
C GLY A 93 -10.22 1.91 30.72
N ILE A 94 -11.26 1.96 29.89
CA ILE A 94 -11.19 2.52 28.53
C ILE A 94 -11.01 4.05 28.62
N PRO A 95 -10.02 4.67 27.95
CA PRO A 95 -9.87 6.12 27.90
C PRO A 95 -11.03 6.71 27.08
N LEU A 96 -12.08 7.16 27.79
CA LEU A 96 -13.29 7.72 27.19
C LEU A 96 -13.33 9.24 27.45
N ILE A 97 -13.45 10.02 26.38
CA ILE A 97 -13.66 11.47 26.47
C ILE A 97 -15.11 11.72 26.87
N THR A 98 -15.32 12.35 28.02
CA THR A 98 -16.66 12.59 28.60
C THR A 98 -17.08 14.06 28.55
N GLY A 99 -16.12 14.98 28.35
CA GLY A 99 -16.35 16.41 28.26
C GLY A 99 -16.02 16.96 26.87
N TYR A 100 -16.93 17.78 26.31
CA TYR A 100 -16.70 18.41 25.00
C TYR A 100 -15.64 19.53 25.06
N PHE A 101 -15.77 20.43 26.03
CA PHE A 101 -14.88 21.59 26.18
C PHE A 101 -13.50 21.24 26.74
N ASP A 102 -13.41 20.19 27.56
CA ASP A 102 -12.16 19.74 28.18
C ASP A 102 -11.52 18.54 27.45
N SER A 103 -12.00 18.23 26.24
CA SER A 103 -11.60 17.04 25.49
C SER A 103 -10.09 16.96 25.24
N LEU A 104 -9.43 18.07 24.93
CA LEU A 104 -7.97 18.12 24.74
C LEU A 104 -7.20 17.91 26.04
N ALA A 105 -7.67 18.48 27.15
CA ALA A 105 -7.03 18.29 28.45
C ALA A 105 -7.20 16.84 28.95
N GLN A 106 -8.37 16.23 28.72
CA GLN A 106 -8.61 14.81 28.99
C GLN A 106 -7.71 13.91 28.14
N LEU A 107 -7.53 14.24 26.86
CA LEU A 107 -6.62 13.52 25.95
C LEU A 107 -5.16 13.62 26.39
N ASP A 108 -4.69 14.81 26.79
CA ASP A 108 -3.34 15.02 27.32
C ASP A 108 -3.13 14.26 28.64
N GLU A 109 -4.13 14.23 29.53
CA GLU A 109 -4.07 13.45 30.76
C GLU A 109 -3.93 11.94 30.49
N PHE A 110 -4.69 11.40 29.52
CA PHE A 110 -4.52 10.02 29.08
C PHE A 110 -3.14 9.80 28.45
N SER A 111 -2.71 10.73 27.59
CA SER A 111 -1.43 10.67 26.87
C SER A 111 -0.21 10.70 27.79
N ARG A 112 -0.25 11.54 28.82
CA ARG A 112 0.82 11.72 29.81
C ARG A 112 0.86 10.60 30.87
N SER A 113 -0.22 9.81 30.94
CA SER A 113 -0.29 8.62 31.78
C SER A 113 0.23 7.35 31.10
N PHE A 114 0.56 7.44 29.80
CA PHE A 114 1.25 6.38 29.04
C PHE A 114 2.75 6.34 29.35
#